data_AF-A0A382XKU6-F1
#
_entry.id   AF-A0A382XKU6-F1
#
_cell.length_a   1.000
_cell.length_b   1.000
_cell.length_c   1.000
_cell.angle_alpha   90.00
_cell.angle_beta   90.00
_cell.angle_gamma   90.00
#
_symmetry.space_group_name_H-M   'P 1'
#
loop_
_entity.id
_entity.type
_entity.pdbx_description
1 polymer ?
#
loop_
_entity_poly.entity_id
_entity_poly.type
_entity_poly.pdbx_seq_one_letter_code
_entity_poly.pdbx_strand_id
1 'polypeptide(L)'
;MTMMNRPDMEKHAYQKFLEHGMDRDTEDPEKADTCIDHLFDLTFPIYQQDRNVSLSYVSHDIRFFSNDGEEVHLSEVGEDFLFADKITGRTPSEYAEQCELVVTLHRIIWEGDGELDEREITSIKEQDVIFGPLPRMTVNGTFIHNGIEKWYGGEGLATQRMDKLYGQAFYEVERAINAKLRRFVGETMLPFDFIETWPLEIGTGEFLDELIPVVLH
;
A
#
# COMPACT_ATOMS: atom_id res chain seq x y z
N MET A 1 2.48 -4.80 33.28
CA MET A 1 2.45 -4.46 31.85
C MET A 1 2.13 -2.99 31.77
N THR A 2 3.10 -2.13 31.44
CA THR A 2 2.87 -0.69 31.32
C THR A 2 1.95 -0.48 30.12
N MET A 3 0.80 0.17 30.30
CA MET A 3 -0.04 0.54 29.17
C MET A 3 0.75 1.47 28.24
N MET A 4 0.79 1.14 26.97
CA MET A 4 1.42 1.92 25.92
C MET A 4 0.71 3.28 25.82
N ASN A 5 1.48 4.37 25.67
CA ASN A 5 0.87 5.68 25.44
C ASN A 5 0.30 5.75 24.01
N ARG A 6 -0.59 6.71 23.72
CA ARG A 6 -1.24 6.80 22.40
C ARG A 6 -0.24 6.94 21.25
N PRO A 7 0.76 7.84 21.28
CA PRO A 7 1.77 7.91 20.22
C PRO A 7 2.45 6.57 19.90
N ASP A 8 2.83 5.83 20.94
CA ASP A 8 3.46 4.54 20.75
C ASP A 8 2.47 3.53 20.15
N MET A 9 1.21 3.51 20.63
CA MET A 9 0.14 2.67 20.06
C MET A 9 -0.10 2.95 18.57
N GLU A 10 -0.18 4.22 18.17
CA GLU A 10 -0.40 4.62 16.77
C GLU A 10 0.77 4.19 15.88
N LYS A 11 2.02 4.41 16.32
CA LYS A 11 3.22 3.98 15.58
C LYS A 11 3.27 2.48 15.38
N HIS A 12 3.03 1.72 16.45
CA HIS A 12 3.03 0.26 16.38
C HIS A 12 1.94 -0.27 15.45
N ALA A 13 0.76 0.33 15.49
CA ALA A 13 -0.32 -0.05 14.58
C ALA A 13 0.01 0.31 13.13
N TYR A 14 0.62 1.48 12.89
CA TYR A 14 1.02 1.93 11.56
C TYR A 14 2.14 1.09 10.96
N GLN A 15 3.13 0.72 11.77
CA GLN A 15 4.17 -0.23 11.37
C GLN A 15 3.54 -1.55 10.94
N LYS A 16 2.69 -2.16 11.78
CA LYS A 16 1.97 -3.39 11.46
C LYS A 16 1.07 -3.30 10.23
N PHE A 17 0.45 -2.14 10.01
CA PHE A 17 -0.41 -1.91 8.86
C PHE A 17 0.38 -2.00 7.54
N LEU A 18 1.65 -1.58 7.56
CA LEU A 18 2.56 -1.56 6.40
C LEU A 18 3.55 -2.73 6.36
N GLU A 19 3.68 -3.49 7.45
CA GLU A 19 4.55 -4.67 7.50
C GLU A 19 4.09 -5.67 6.44
N HIS A 20 5.00 -5.97 5.50
CA HIS A 20 4.90 -7.16 4.69
C HIS A 20 4.93 -8.40 5.61
N GLY A 21 4.07 -9.37 5.35
CA GLY A 21 3.90 -10.63 6.07
C GLY A 21 5.16 -11.50 6.10
N MET A 22 6.19 -11.05 6.80
CA MET A 22 7.39 -11.81 7.11
C MET A 22 7.12 -12.85 8.22
N ASP A 23 5.91 -12.86 8.79
CA ASP A 23 5.44 -13.87 9.73
C ASP A 23 4.05 -14.39 9.30
N ARG A 24 4.00 -15.11 8.16
CA ARG A 24 2.81 -15.83 7.68
C ARG A 24 2.36 -17.00 8.58
N ASP A 25 3.05 -17.21 9.71
CA ASP A 25 2.78 -18.28 10.67
C ASP A 25 1.88 -17.84 11.83
N THR A 26 1.12 -16.74 11.71
CA THR A 26 0.05 -16.46 12.66
C THR A 26 -1.24 -17.18 12.26
N GLU A 27 -1.47 -18.37 12.82
CA GLU A 27 -2.76 -19.11 12.83
C GLU A 27 -3.90 -18.35 13.54
N ASP A 28 -3.75 -17.03 13.75
CA ASP A 28 -4.63 -16.19 14.54
C ASP A 28 -5.46 -15.28 13.61
N PRO A 29 -6.64 -15.71 13.15
CA PRO A 29 -7.49 -14.93 12.26
C PRO A 29 -7.94 -13.58 12.86
N GLU A 30 -7.86 -13.37 14.18
CA GLU A 30 -8.14 -12.05 14.78
C GLU A 30 -6.97 -11.05 14.62
N LYS A 31 -5.77 -11.51 14.22
CA LYS A 31 -4.61 -10.64 13.92
C LYS A 31 -4.50 -10.24 12.44
N ALA A 32 -5.33 -10.81 11.58
CA ALA A 32 -5.35 -10.55 10.14
C ALA A 32 -6.11 -9.27 9.76
N ASP A 33 -6.80 -8.63 10.71
CA ASP A 33 -7.89 -7.70 10.40
C ASP A 33 -7.49 -6.26 9.99
N THR A 34 -6.20 -5.90 9.91
CA THR A 34 -5.78 -4.52 9.54
C THR A 34 -4.34 -4.45 8.99
N CYS A 35 -4.05 -5.14 7.89
CA CYS A 35 -2.80 -4.93 7.16
C CYS A 35 -3.04 -4.78 5.66
N ILE A 36 -2.14 -4.07 4.99
CA ILE A 36 -2.26 -3.84 3.54
C ILE A 36 -2.13 -5.13 2.73
N ASP A 37 -1.39 -6.12 3.24
CA ASP A 37 -1.29 -7.46 2.64
C ASP A 37 -2.65 -8.16 2.54
N HIS A 38 -3.50 -8.02 3.55
CA HIS A 38 -4.85 -8.59 3.51
C HIS A 38 -5.68 -8.00 2.36
N LEU A 39 -5.52 -6.70 2.06
CA LEU A 39 -6.20 -6.07 0.93
C LEU A 39 -5.70 -6.63 -0.42
N PHE A 40 -4.40 -6.95 -0.53
CA PHE A 40 -3.86 -7.62 -1.71
C PHE A 40 -4.40 -9.03 -1.86
N ASP A 41 -4.46 -9.82 -0.79
CA ASP A 41 -5.00 -11.19 -0.80
C ASP A 41 -6.49 -11.23 -1.19
N LEU A 42 -7.26 -10.22 -0.80
CA LEU A 42 -8.67 -10.09 -1.20
C LEU A 42 -8.84 -9.67 -2.66
N THR A 43 -7.86 -8.95 -3.23
CA THR A 43 -7.98 -8.32 -4.55
C THR A 43 -7.34 -9.17 -5.65
N PHE A 44 -6.22 -9.83 -5.37
CA PHE A 44 -5.46 -10.61 -6.34
C PHE A 44 -5.53 -12.11 -6.04
N PRO A 45 -5.44 -12.97 -7.06
CA PRO A 45 -5.27 -12.65 -8.48
C PRO A 45 -6.55 -12.17 -9.17
N ILE A 46 -6.40 -11.27 -10.15
CA ILE A 46 -7.50 -10.81 -11.02
C ILE A 46 -7.35 -11.47 -12.39
N TYR A 47 -8.40 -12.16 -12.84
CA TYR A 47 -8.42 -12.85 -14.13
C TYR A 47 -9.22 -12.08 -15.19
N GLN A 48 -8.76 -12.16 -16.43
CA GLN A 48 -9.61 -11.90 -17.59
C GLN A 48 -10.76 -12.94 -17.64
N GLN A 49 -11.87 -12.59 -18.29
CA GLN A 49 -13.09 -13.41 -18.31
C GLN A 49 -12.89 -14.85 -18.81
N ASP A 50 -12.02 -15.06 -19.80
CA ASP A 50 -11.67 -16.38 -20.36
C ASP A 50 -10.53 -17.09 -19.59
N ARG A 51 -9.98 -16.42 -18.56
CA ARG A 51 -8.87 -16.85 -17.72
C ARG A 51 -7.57 -17.14 -18.48
N ASN A 52 -7.41 -16.58 -19.68
CA ASN A 52 -6.14 -16.67 -20.41
C ASN A 52 -5.10 -15.68 -19.91
N VAL A 53 -5.50 -14.69 -19.10
CA VAL A 53 -4.63 -13.65 -18.58
C VAL A 53 -4.99 -13.36 -17.14
N SER A 54 -3.98 -13.10 -16.30
CA SER A 54 -4.17 -12.59 -14.94
C SER A 54 -3.14 -11.55 -14.58
N LEU A 55 -3.48 -10.79 -13.55
CA LEU A 55 -2.51 -10.11 -12.69
C LEU A 55 -2.51 -10.81 -11.33
N SER A 56 -1.32 -11.11 -10.83
CA SER A 56 -1.10 -11.72 -9.51
C SER A 56 -0.18 -10.85 -8.68
N TYR A 57 -0.51 -10.71 -7.39
CA TYR A 57 0.32 -10.05 -6.39
C TYR A 57 1.51 -10.94 -6.01
N VAL A 58 2.69 -10.34 -5.82
CA VAL A 58 3.91 -11.04 -5.38
C VAL A 58 4.40 -10.49 -4.05
N SER A 59 4.65 -9.18 -4.00
CA SER A 59 5.20 -8.48 -2.84
C SER A 59 4.92 -6.98 -2.96
N HIS A 60 5.14 -6.24 -1.88
CA HIS A 60 5.13 -4.79 -1.90
C HIS A 60 6.32 -4.23 -1.10
N ASP A 61 6.66 -2.98 -1.37
CA ASP A 61 7.61 -2.18 -0.59
C ASP A 61 7.08 -0.75 -0.46
N ILE A 62 7.61 0.00 0.49
CA ILE A 62 7.32 1.41 0.68
C ILE A 62 8.52 2.21 0.20
N ARG A 63 8.29 3.13 -0.73
CA ARG A 63 9.34 3.96 -1.31
C ARG A 63 9.21 5.41 -0.89
N PHE A 64 10.34 6.05 -0.65
CA PHE A 64 10.43 7.47 -0.35
C PHE A 64 11.19 8.16 -1.47
N PHE A 65 10.73 9.34 -1.85
CA PHE A 65 11.37 10.16 -2.87
C PHE A 65 11.87 11.46 -2.24
N SER A 66 13.13 11.80 -2.49
CA SER A 66 13.67 13.11 -2.17
C SER A 66 13.18 14.16 -3.17
N ASN A 67 13.34 15.44 -2.84
CA ASN A 67 13.07 16.56 -3.73
C ASN A 67 13.89 16.50 -5.04
N ASP A 68 15.05 15.84 -5.01
CA ASP A 68 15.93 15.65 -6.17
C ASP A 68 15.61 14.35 -6.94
N GLY A 69 14.60 13.59 -6.51
CA GLY A 69 14.15 12.35 -7.13
C GLY A 69 14.96 11.12 -6.74
N GLU A 70 15.77 11.19 -5.68
CA GLU A 70 16.42 10.00 -5.12
C GLU A 70 15.38 9.11 -4.45
N GLU A 71 15.43 7.83 -4.77
CA GLU A 71 14.51 6.81 -4.31
C GLU A 71 15.16 6.01 -3.18
N VAL A 72 14.41 5.82 -2.09
CA VAL A 72 14.83 5.02 -0.94
C VAL A 72 13.75 3.99 -0.65
N HIS A 73 14.18 2.73 -0.56
CA HIS A 73 13.34 1.59 -0.28
C HIS A 73 13.30 1.34 1.23
N LEU A 74 12.12 1.27 1.83
CA LEU A 74 11.99 1.00 3.27
C LEU A 74 12.69 -0.31 3.66
N SER A 75 12.58 -1.34 2.81
CA SER A 75 13.24 -2.63 2.97
C SER A 75 14.78 -2.56 3.09
N GLU A 76 15.41 -1.51 2.56
CA GLU A 76 16.87 -1.30 2.60
C GLU A 76 17.35 -0.50 3.82
N VAL A 77 16.53 0.45 4.27
CA VAL A 77 16.90 1.39 5.36
C VAL A 77 16.29 1.04 6.71
N GLY A 78 15.30 0.15 6.74
CA GLY A 78 14.63 -0.32 7.95
C GLY A 78 13.51 0.60 8.45
N GLU A 79 12.73 0.08 9.38
CA GLU A 79 11.49 0.67 9.90
C GLU A 79 11.69 2.03 10.59
N ASP A 80 12.88 2.31 11.11
CA ASP A 80 13.19 3.62 11.71
C ASP A 80 13.04 4.77 10.68
N PHE A 81 13.21 4.49 9.38
CA PHE A 81 13.03 5.47 8.32
C PHE A 81 11.55 5.73 7.97
N LEU A 82 10.64 4.85 8.41
CA LEU A 82 9.21 4.99 8.18
C LEU A 82 8.68 6.28 8.81
N PHE A 83 9.14 6.58 10.03
CA PHE A 83 8.68 7.71 10.82
C PHE A 83 9.47 8.98 10.50
N ALA A 84 8.77 10.04 10.11
CA ALA A 84 9.37 11.35 9.90
C ALA A 84 9.80 11.98 11.23
N ASP A 85 11.08 12.33 11.36
CA ASP A 85 11.64 13.08 12.48
C ASP A 85 12.06 14.49 12.04
N LYS A 86 11.16 15.46 12.27
CA LYS A 86 11.42 16.88 11.97
C LYS A 86 12.33 17.57 13.00
N ILE A 87 12.56 16.98 14.17
CA ILE A 87 13.27 17.64 15.28
C ILE A 87 14.75 17.25 15.30
N THR A 88 15.05 15.97 15.12
CA THR A 88 16.44 15.48 15.18
C THR A 88 17.15 15.50 13.83
N GLY A 89 16.41 15.68 12.72
CA GLY A 89 16.96 15.65 11.36
C GLY A 89 17.41 14.26 10.89
N ARG A 90 17.00 13.20 11.60
CA ARG A 90 17.29 11.81 11.23
C ARG A 90 16.62 11.39 9.92
N THR A 91 15.47 11.99 9.62
CA THR A 91 14.88 11.93 8.29
C THR A 91 15.26 13.19 7.53
N PRO A 92 15.96 13.12 6.39
CA PRO A 92 16.31 14.30 5.64
C PRO A 92 15.04 15.06 5.23
N SER A 93 15.00 16.38 5.46
CA SER A 93 13.82 17.23 5.18
C SER A 93 13.45 17.30 3.70
N GLU A 94 14.31 16.74 2.84
CA GLU A 94 14.10 16.61 1.40
C GLU A 94 13.14 15.49 1.01
N TYR A 95 12.81 14.56 1.91
CA TYR A 95 11.84 13.50 1.61
C TYR A 95 10.40 13.96 1.82
N ALA A 96 9.51 13.51 0.94
CA ALA A 96 8.11 13.90 0.90
C ALA A 96 7.32 13.61 2.20
N GLU A 97 6.21 14.34 2.36
CA GLU A 97 5.22 14.18 3.46
C GLU A 97 4.41 12.88 3.33
N GLN A 98 4.53 12.20 2.19
CA GLN A 98 3.92 10.93 1.85
C GLN A 98 5.01 9.95 1.40
N CYS A 99 4.70 8.67 1.43
CA CYS A 99 5.48 7.61 0.80
C CYS A 99 4.67 6.94 -0.30
N GLU A 100 5.32 6.21 -1.20
CA GLU A 100 4.67 5.49 -2.29
C GLU A 100 4.58 4.01 -1.96
N LEU A 101 3.39 3.44 -2.09
CA LEU A 101 3.22 1.99 -2.12
C LEU A 101 3.66 1.48 -3.50
N VAL A 102 4.68 0.63 -3.52
CA VAL A 102 5.13 -0.01 -4.76
C VAL A 102 4.92 -1.50 -4.67
N VAL A 103 4.28 -2.06 -5.70
CA VAL A 103 3.80 -3.44 -5.70
C VAL A 103 4.45 -4.19 -6.84
N THR A 104 5.05 -5.34 -6.54
CA THR A 104 5.55 -6.28 -7.51
C THR A 104 4.38 -7.15 -7.99
N LEU A 105 4.09 -7.08 -9.29
CA LEU A 105 3.00 -7.81 -9.92
C LEU A 105 3.51 -8.74 -11.02
N HIS A 106 2.85 -9.89 -11.15
CA HIS A 106 2.99 -10.78 -12.29
C HIS A 106 1.80 -10.65 -13.23
N ARG A 107 2.05 -10.34 -14.50
CA ARG A 107 1.11 -10.63 -15.58
C ARG A 107 1.40 -12.02 -16.13
N ILE A 108 0.45 -12.93 -16.00
CA ILE A 108 0.57 -14.32 -16.46
C ILE A 108 -0.37 -14.52 -17.66
N ILE A 109 0.14 -15.13 -18.73
CA ILE A 109 -0.64 -15.56 -19.90
C ILE A 109 -0.61 -17.09 -19.97
N TRP A 110 -1.79 -17.67 -20.15
CA TRP A 110 -2.01 -19.10 -20.35
C TRP A 110 -2.51 -19.39 -21.76
N GLU A 111 -2.09 -20.52 -22.32
CA GLU A 111 -2.63 -21.10 -23.56
C GLU A 111 -3.10 -22.54 -23.34
N GLY A 112 -4.08 -22.95 -24.14
CA GLY A 112 -4.67 -24.28 -24.11
C GLY A 112 -6.18 -24.27 -23.84
N ASP A 113 -6.84 -25.34 -24.27
CA ASP A 113 -8.27 -25.57 -24.03
C ASP A 113 -8.41 -26.48 -22.80
N GLY A 114 -8.90 -25.95 -21.68
CA GLY A 114 -9.02 -26.71 -20.42
C GLY A 114 -9.18 -25.82 -19.19
N GLU A 115 -9.16 -26.42 -18.01
CA GLU A 115 -9.06 -25.72 -16.73
C GLU A 115 -7.64 -25.12 -16.53
N LEU A 116 -7.47 -24.20 -15.58
CA LEU A 116 -6.20 -23.47 -15.39
C LEU A 116 -5.00 -24.38 -15.11
N ASP A 117 -5.21 -25.52 -14.45
CA ASP A 117 -4.19 -26.53 -14.13
C ASP A 117 -3.81 -27.40 -15.33
N GLU A 118 -4.62 -27.41 -16.38
CA GLU A 118 -4.37 -28.10 -17.65
C GLU A 118 -3.72 -27.19 -18.71
N ARG A 119 -3.74 -25.86 -18.49
CA ARG A 119 -3.16 -24.86 -19.41
C ARG A 119 -1.68 -24.63 -19.18
N GLU A 120 -0.97 -24.33 -20.26
CA GLU A 120 0.46 -24.00 -20.22
C GLU A 120 0.67 -22.49 -20.02
N ILE A 121 1.60 -22.12 -19.14
CA ILE A 121 2.02 -20.72 -18.99
C ILE A 121 2.96 -20.39 -20.16
N THR A 122 2.57 -19.42 -20.99
CA THR A 122 3.36 -19.00 -22.16
C THR A 122 4.16 -17.72 -21.91
N SER A 123 3.70 -16.87 -21.00
CA SER A 123 4.42 -15.65 -20.62
C SER A 123 4.17 -15.28 -19.17
N ILE A 124 5.25 -14.90 -18.49
CA ILE A 124 5.21 -14.16 -17.22
C ILE A 124 5.96 -12.84 -17.43
N LYS A 125 5.33 -11.74 -17.02
CA LYS A 125 5.99 -10.43 -16.89
C LYS A 125 5.88 -9.96 -15.45
N GLU A 126 7.02 -9.88 -14.78
CA GLU A 126 7.16 -9.30 -13.44
C GLU A 126 7.53 -7.83 -13.55
N GLN A 127 6.90 -6.99 -12.74
CA GLN A 127 7.21 -5.57 -12.69
C GLN A 127 6.79 -4.95 -11.37
N ASP A 128 7.63 -4.04 -10.86
CA ASP A 128 7.27 -3.12 -9.78
C ASP A 128 6.46 -1.94 -10.31
N VAL A 129 5.32 -1.67 -9.67
CA VAL A 129 4.38 -0.63 -10.09
C VAL A 129 4.02 0.24 -8.90
N ILE A 130 4.11 1.56 -9.05
CA ILE A 130 3.60 2.51 -8.05
C ILE A 130 2.08 2.38 -8.02
N PHE A 131 1.54 2.00 -6.87
CA PHE A 131 0.11 1.88 -6.60
C PHE A 131 -0.51 3.19 -6.11
N GLY A 132 0.30 4.07 -5.54
CA GLY A 132 -0.10 5.39 -5.10
C GLY A 132 0.39 5.73 -3.70
N PRO A 133 0.03 6.93 -3.21
CA PRO A 133 0.61 7.48 -2.00
C PRO A 133 -0.01 6.88 -0.74
N LEU A 134 0.77 6.82 0.33
CA LEU A 134 0.38 6.52 1.70
C LEU A 134 0.79 7.70 2.61
N PRO A 135 0.01 8.02 3.67
CA PRO A 135 0.31 9.11 4.58
C PRO A 135 1.51 8.74 5.44
N ARG A 136 2.57 9.54 5.48
CA ARG A 136 3.74 9.26 6.32
C ARG A 136 3.51 9.70 7.76
N MET A 137 3.68 8.77 8.71
CA MET A 137 3.59 9.08 10.14
C MET A 137 4.89 9.73 10.65
N THR A 138 4.80 10.57 11.68
CA THR A 138 5.95 11.14 12.39
C THR A 138 6.35 10.27 13.58
N VAL A 139 7.52 10.54 14.15
CA VAL A 139 7.97 9.92 15.42
C VAL A 139 7.06 10.21 16.61
N ASN A 140 6.14 11.17 16.50
CA ASN A 140 5.17 11.54 17.53
C ASN A 140 3.82 10.80 17.38
N GLY A 141 3.68 9.88 16.42
CA GLY A 141 2.39 9.22 16.16
C GLY A 141 1.35 10.15 15.52
N THR A 142 1.82 11.20 14.85
CA THR A 142 1.03 12.19 14.09
C THR A 142 1.37 12.06 12.61
N PHE A 143 0.77 12.87 11.75
CA PHE A 143 1.05 12.92 10.31
C PHE A 143 1.32 14.35 9.88
N ILE A 144 2.01 14.51 8.76
CA ILE A 144 2.23 15.83 8.15
C ILE A 144 1.26 15.95 6.97
N HIS A 145 0.47 17.04 6.96
CA HIS A 145 -0.40 17.36 5.83
C HIS A 145 -0.34 18.86 5.55
N ASN A 146 0.05 19.24 4.34
CA ASN A 146 0.22 20.62 3.90
C ASN A 146 1.17 21.39 4.83
N GLY A 147 2.30 20.78 5.20
CA GLY A 147 3.30 21.38 6.09
C GLY A 147 2.92 21.44 7.57
N ILE A 148 1.71 21.03 7.96
CA ILE A 148 1.21 21.10 9.34
C ILE A 148 1.21 19.70 9.96
N GLU A 149 1.71 19.57 11.18
CA GLU A 149 1.58 18.35 11.97
C GLU A 149 0.14 18.21 12.49
N LYS A 150 -0.49 17.08 12.18
CA LYS A 150 -1.88 16.78 12.49
C LYS A 150 -2.01 15.40 13.10
N TRP A 151 -2.97 15.21 13.98
CA TRP A 151 -3.23 13.92 14.63
C TRP A 151 -4.63 13.41 14.27
N TYR A 152 -4.79 12.09 14.33
CA TYR A 152 -6.09 11.45 14.11
C TYR A 152 -6.95 11.57 15.37
N GLY A 153 -7.98 12.42 15.29
CA GLY A 153 -8.90 12.69 16.41
C GLY A 153 -10.13 11.81 16.49
N GLY A 154 -10.29 10.85 15.57
CA GLY A 154 -11.45 9.97 15.50
C GLY A 154 -11.45 8.87 16.57
N GLU A 155 -12.50 8.03 16.51
CA GLU A 155 -12.59 6.82 17.34
C GLU A 155 -11.61 5.76 16.86
N GLY A 156 -10.91 5.13 17.80
CA GLY A 156 -9.92 4.10 17.49
C GLY A 156 -8.56 4.65 17.06
N LEU A 157 -7.80 3.83 16.34
CA LEU A 157 -6.47 4.14 15.81
C LEU A 157 -6.56 4.65 14.38
N ALA A 158 -5.59 5.46 13.96
CA ALA A 158 -5.52 5.99 12.60
C ALA A 158 -5.60 4.89 11.53
N THR A 159 -4.91 3.77 11.75
CA THR A 159 -4.87 2.65 10.81
C THR A 159 -6.22 1.96 10.61
N GLN A 160 -7.10 1.97 11.62
CA GLN A 160 -8.47 1.43 11.47
C GLN A 160 -9.33 2.30 10.56
N ARG A 161 -9.06 3.61 10.50
CA ARG A 161 -9.69 4.51 9.53
C ARG A 161 -9.09 4.31 8.13
N MET A 162 -7.77 4.22 8.06
CA MET A 162 -7.04 3.98 6.80
C MET A 162 -7.48 2.67 6.14
N ASP A 163 -7.60 1.58 6.90
CA ASP A 163 -8.05 0.27 6.41
C ASP A 163 -9.41 0.36 5.69
N LYS A 164 -10.38 1.08 6.28
CA LYS A 164 -11.69 1.30 5.64
C LYS A 164 -11.59 2.08 4.33
N LEU A 165 -10.75 3.11 4.29
CA LEU A 165 -10.55 3.95 3.11
C LEU A 165 -9.83 3.18 2.01
N TYR A 166 -8.80 2.41 2.37
CA TYR A 166 -8.06 1.59 1.41
C TYR A 166 -8.84 0.36 0.95
N GLY A 167 -9.71 -0.22 1.78
CA GLY A 167 -10.65 -1.24 1.29
C GLY A 167 -11.54 -0.70 0.16
N GLN A 168 -11.99 0.56 0.25
CA GLN A 168 -12.72 1.22 -0.83
C GLN A 168 -11.82 1.53 -2.03
N ALA A 169 -10.59 1.99 -1.79
CA ALA A 169 -9.62 2.24 -2.85
C ALA A 169 -9.29 0.96 -3.64
N PHE A 170 -9.05 -0.16 -2.97
CA PHE A 170 -8.74 -1.45 -3.58
C PHE A 170 -9.93 -2.00 -4.39
N TYR A 171 -11.16 -1.77 -3.93
CA TYR A 171 -12.34 -2.05 -4.75
C TYR A 171 -12.33 -1.29 -6.08
N GLU A 172 -11.95 -0.01 -6.08
CA GLU A 172 -11.83 0.77 -7.32
C GLU A 172 -10.61 0.37 -8.17
N VAL A 173 -9.50 -0.04 -7.56
CA VAL A 173 -8.35 -0.65 -8.26
C VAL A 173 -8.80 -1.90 -9.00
N GLU A 174 -9.49 -2.83 -8.33
CA GLU A 174 -10.01 -4.06 -8.93
C GLU A 174 -10.94 -3.75 -10.12
N ARG A 175 -11.83 -2.76 -9.97
CA ARG A 175 -12.73 -2.33 -11.04
C ARG A 175 -11.97 -1.75 -12.24
N ALA A 176 -10.96 -0.93 -12.01
CA ALA A 176 -10.13 -0.34 -13.06
C ALA A 176 -9.35 -1.43 -13.83
N ILE A 177 -8.71 -2.36 -13.11
CA ILE A 177 -7.99 -3.50 -13.68
C ILE A 177 -8.93 -4.35 -14.54
N ASN A 178 -10.09 -4.74 -14.00
CA ASN A 178 -11.10 -5.51 -14.75
C ASN A 178 -11.57 -4.80 -16.03
N ALA A 179 -11.72 -3.48 -15.99
CA ALA A 179 -12.09 -2.71 -17.19
C ALA A 179 -11.01 -2.75 -18.28
N LYS A 180 -9.73 -2.74 -17.90
CA LYS A 180 -8.59 -2.83 -18.82
C LYS A 180 -8.40 -4.27 -19.33
N LEU A 181 -8.49 -5.28 -18.47
CA LEU A 181 -8.42 -6.70 -18.85
C LEU A 181 -9.50 -7.10 -19.87
N ARG A 182 -10.72 -6.55 -19.77
CA ARG A 182 -11.77 -6.79 -20.78
C ARG A 182 -11.40 -6.34 -22.20
N ARG A 183 -10.46 -5.41 -22.34
CA ARG A 183 -9.98 -4.88 -23.63
C ARG A 183 -8.63 -5.48 -24.03
N PHE A 184 -8.04 -6.32 -23.19
CA PHE A 184 -6.73 -6.90 -23.42
C PHE A 184 -6.78 -7.92 -24.56
N VAL A 185 -5.89 -7.75 -25.53
CA VAL A 185 -5.74 -8.64 -26.70
C VAL A 185 -4.25 -8.84 -26.95
N GLY A 186 -3.76 -10.07 -26.80
CA GLY A 186 -2.36 -10.43 -27.08
C GLY A 186 -1.36 -9.94 -26.03
N GLU A 187 -0.06 -9.94 -26.33
CA GLU A 187 1.00 -9.84 -25.30
C GLU A 187 1.49 -8.43 -24.95
N THR A 188 0.85 -7.36 -25.42
CA THR A 188 1.49 -6.03 -25.46
C THR A 188 1.46 -5.24 -24.15
N MET A 189 0.47 -5.42 -23.27
CA MET A 189 0.39 -4.65 -22.02
C MET A 189 1.22 -5.28 -20.89
N LEU A 190 1.99 -4.47 -20.18
CA LEU A 190 2.75 -4.83 -18.99
C LEU A 190 1.94 -4.56 -17.71
N PRO A 191 2.35 -5.08 -16.53
CA PRO A 191 1.62 -4.84 -15.29
C PRO A 191 1.30 -3.37 -15.02
N PHE A 192 2.23 -2.44 -15.28
CA PHE A 192 2.01 -1.01 -15.06
C PHE A 192 0.83 -0.44 -15.87
N ASP A 193 0.54 -0.98 -17.05
CA ASP A 193 -0.55 -0.48 -17.90
C ASP A 193 -1.93 -0.71 -17.26
N PHE A 194 -2.03 -1.66 -16.31
CA PHE A 194 -3.29 -2.01 -15.64
C PHE A 194 -3.57 -1.18 -14.39
N ILE A 195 -2.54 -0.64 -13.75
CA ILE A 195 -2.67 0.05 -12.47
C ILE A 195 -3.03 1.52 -12.70
N GLU A 196 -3.82 2.05 -11.78
CA GLU A 196 -4.18 3.46 -11.69
C GLU A 196 -3.90 3.90 -10.25
N THR A 197 -3.27 5.06 -10.06
CA THR A 197 -2.89 5.55 -8.72
C THR A 197 -4.01 6.31 -8.01
N TRP A 198 -4.96 6.86 -8.79
CA TRP A 198 -6.04 7.72 -8.28
C TRP A 198 -6.88 7.09 -7.14
N PRO A 199 -7.13 5.77 -7.07
CA PRO A 199 -7.90 5.22 -5.96
C PRO A 199 -7.21 5.42 -4.61
N LEU A 200 -5.89 5.19 -4.55
CA LEU A 200 -5.11 5.41 -3.33
C LEU A 200 -4.90 6.90 -3.07
N GLU A 201 -4.75 7.73 -4.11
CA GLU A 201 -4.70 9.19 -3.96
C GLU A 201 -5.96 9.73 -3.26
N ILE A 202 -7.15 9.25 -3.65
CA ILE A 202 -8.41 9.60 -3.00
C ILE A 202 -8.44 9.12 -1.56
N GLY A 203 -8.17 7.83 -1.31
CA GLY A 203 -8.21 7.27 0.04
C GLY A 203 -7.23 7.95 1.01
N THR A 204 -6.01 8.22 0.55
CA THR A 204 -5.00 8.96 1.32
C THR A 204 -5.38 10.42 1.52
N GLY A 205 -5.93 11.08 0.50
CA GLY A 205 -6.42 12.45 0.60
C GLY A 205 -7.55 12.60 1.63
N GLU A 206 -8.56 11.73 1.56
CA GLU A 206 -9.67 11.70 2.52
C GLU A 206 -9.18 11.49 3.95
N PHE A 207 -8.26 10.55 4.16
CA PHE A 207 -7.66 10.33 5.48
C PHE A 207 -6.96 11.60 6.01
N LEU A 208 -6.11 12.23 5.19
CA LEU A 208 -5.33 13.39 5.60
C LEU A 208 -6.22 14.62 5.89
N ASP A 209 -7.32 14.79 5.15
CA ASP A 209 -8.28 15.89 5.34
C ASP A 209 -9.09 15.76 6.65
N GLU A 210 -9.25 14.54 7.19
CA GLU A 210 -9.89 14.30 8.50
C GLU A 210 -9.00 14.64 9.70
N LEU A 211 -7.69 14.84 9.49
CA LEU A 211 -6.75 15.04 10.59
C LEU A 211 -6.87 16.44 11.22
N ILE A 212 -6.65 16.50 12.53
CA ILE A 212 -6.78 17.71 13.33
C ILE A 212 -5.39 18.32 13.57
N PRO A 213 -5.17 19.62 13.32
CA PRO A 213 -3.91 20.28 13.64
C PRO A 213 -3.50 20.12 15.10
N VAL A 214 -2.23 19.81 15.33
CA VAL A 214 -1.64 19.83 16.67
C VAL A 214 -1.49 21.30 17.10
N VAL A 215 -2.23 21.71 18.13
CA VAL A 215 -2.09 23.05 18.72
C VAL A 215 -1.08 22.97 19.86
N LEU A 216 0.09 23.58 19.68
CA LEU A 216 1.06 23.75 20.76
C LEU A 216 0.51 24.81 21.73
N HIS A 217 0.22 24.38 22.96
CA HIS A 217 -0.10 25.28 24.08
C HIS A 217 1.14 25.58 24.92
#